data_AF-A0A1I7GK06-F1
#
_entry.id   AF-A0A1I7GK06-F1
#
_cell.length_a   1.000
_cell.length_b   1.000
_cell.length_c   1.000
_cell.angle_alpha   90.00
_cell.angle_beta   90.00
_cell.angle_gamma   90.00
#
_symmetry.space_group_name_H-M   'P 1'
#
loop_
_entity.id
_entity.type
_entity.pdbx_description
1 polymer ?
#
loop_
_entity_poly.entity_id
_entity_poly.type
_entity_poly.pdbx_seq_one_letter_code
_entity_poly.pdbx_strand_id
1 'polypeptide(L)'
;MKTSIILLALSLCIFAGCQSVEQQENSAQSTTATLHWTGEIAADGCGFEVEIDGKRYLPENEDAIPAKFKERESAQVQLEYEPLAEPIDRRCGMLPQPRVMDAIRVIAVNEV
;
A
#
# COMPACT_ATOMS: atom_id res chain seq x y z
N MET A 1 51.09 39.77 -32.37
CA MET A 1 50.30 39.76 -31.11
C MET A 1 48.89 39.29 -31.48
N LYS A 2 48.57 38.06 -31.88
CA LYS A 2 48.73 36.70 -31.33
C LYS A 2 48.08 36.48 -29.95
N THR A 3 46.82 36.05 -30.04
CA THR A 3 46.08 35.12 -29.16
C THR A 3 45.77 35.61 -27.75
N SER A 4 44.64 36.30 -27.61
CA SER A 4 43.95 36.44 -26.32
C SER A 4 42.88 35.36 -26.18
N ILE A 5 43.12 34.49 -25.21
CA ILE A 5 42.14 34.03 -24.22
C ILE A 5 41.08 33.06 -24.74
N ILE A 6 41.53 31.81 -24.84
CA ILE A 6 40.73 30.59 -24.67
C ILE A 6 40.23 30.57 -23.22
N LEU A 7 38.97 30.95 -22.96
CA LEU A 7 38.31 30.73 -21.67
C LEU A 7 36.80 31.00 -21.77
N LEU A 8 36.06 30.09 -22.39
CA LEU A 8 34.64 29.90 -22.08
C LEU A 8 34.13 28.53 -22.56
N ALA A 9 34.89 27.48 -22.26
CA ALA A 9 34.50 26.10 -22.48
C ALA A 9 34.16 25.44 -21.14
N LEU A 10 33.02 25.77 -20.52
CA LEU A 10 32.44 24.95 -19.43
C LEU A 10 31.01 25.40 -19.01
N SER A 11 29.99 25.23 -19.86
CA SER A 11 28.59 25.47 -19.42
C SER A 11 27.49 24.69 -20.15
N LEU A 12 27.80 23.57 -20.79
CA LEU A 12 26.74 22.69 -21.32
C LEU A 12 26.99 21.24 -20.90
N CYS A 13 26.63 20.88 -19.67
CA CYS A 13 26.56 19.48 -19.25
C CYS A 13 25.74 19.28 -17.96
N ILE A 14 24.50 19.77 -17.85
CA ILE A 14 23.58 19.21 -16.82
C ILE A 14 22.09 19.32 -17.22
N PHE A 15 21.70 18.62 -18.27
CA PHE A 15 20.30 18.14 -18.39
C PHE A 15 20.33 16.64 -18.64
N ALA A 16 20.95 15.90 -17.71
CA ALA A 16 20.59 14.50 -17.51
C ALA A 16 19.27 14.49 -16.73
N GLY A 17 18.16 14.79 -17.41
CA GLY A 17 16.85 14.47 -16.90
C GLY A 17 16.75 12.95 -16.84
N CYS A 18 17.03 12.36 -15.68
CA CYS A 18 16.59 11.01 -15.39
C CYS A 18 15.06 11.06 -15.36
N GLN A 19 14.43 10.78 -16.50
CA GLN A 19 13.12 10.15 -16.47
C GLN A 19 13.39 8.71 -16.02
N SER A 20 13.53 8.50 -14.71
CA SER A 20 13.16 7.20 -14.16
C SER A 20 11.68 7.09 -14.44
N VAL A 21 11.34 6.37 -15.51
CA VAL A 21 10.03 5.74 -15.64
C VAL A 21 9.94 4.86 -14.40
N GLU A 22 9.33 5.36 -13.33
CA GLU A 22 8.78 4.53 -12.28
C GLU A 22 7.74 3.67 -12.98
N GLN A 23 8.19 2.51 -13.51
CA GLN A 23 7.33 1.35 -13.46
C GLN A 23 6.98 1.21 -11.99
N GLN A 24 5.76 1.60 -11.67
CA GLN A 24 5.11 1.33 -10.41
C GLN A 24 4.95 -0.20 -10.34
N GLU A 25 6.06 -0.90 -10.16
CA GLU A 25 6.04 -2.26 -9.64
C GLU A 25 5.39 -2.11 -8.27
N ASN A 26 4.20 -2.70 -8.13
CA ASN A 26 3.60 -3.01 -6.84
C ASN A 26 4.57 -3.91 -6.08
N SER A 27 5.58 -3.27 -5.52
CA SER A 27 6.62 -3.91 -4.74
C SER A 27 6.07 -4.09 -3.34
N ALA A 28 6.38 -5.23 -2.74
CA ALA A 28 6.05 -5.51 -1.36
C ALA A 28 6.60 -4.41 -0.44
N GLN A 29 5.72 -3.87 0.40
CA GLN A 29 6.00 -2.85 1.41
C GLN A 29 5.88 -3.48 2.79
N SER A 30 6.75 -3.07 3.72
CA SER A 30 6.70 -3.50 5.11
C SER A 30 6.45 -2.29 6.02
N THR A 31 5.45 -2.38 6.90
CA THR A 31 5.09 -1.29 7.81
C THR A 31 4.45 -1.81 9.10
N THR A 32 4.37 -0.94 10.11
CA THR A 32 3.50 -1.18 11.26
C THR A 32 2.08 -0.75 10.90
N ALA A 33 1.13 -1.66 11.04
CA ALA A 33 -0.28 -1.43 10.74
C ALA A 33 -1.15 -1.78 11.94
N THR A 34 -2.40 -1.31 11.92
CA THR A 34 -3.45 -1.78 12.83
C THR A 34 -4.46 -2.60 12.04
N LEU A 35 -4.62 -3.86 12.40
CA LEU A 35 -5.73 -4.68 11.93
C LEU A 35 -6.96 -4.34 12.75
N HIS A 36 -8.08 -4.10 12.09
CA HIS A 36 -9.39 -3.95 12.70
C HIS A 36 -10.26 -5.13 12.30
N TRP A 37 -10.66 -5.93 13.28
CA TRP A 37 -11.65 -7.00 13.08
C TRP A 37 -13.04 -6.37 13.22
N THR A 38 -13.82 -6.40 12.14
CA THR A 38 -15.13 -5.75 12.07
C THR A 38 -16.24 -6.57 12.72
N GLY A 39 -15.95 -7.80 13.14
CA GLY A 39 -16.95 -8.71 13.72
C GLY A 39 -17.89 -9.35 12.69
N GLU A 40 -17.83 -8.93 11.42
CA GLU A 40 -18.62 -9.54 10.36
C GLU A 40 -17.91 -10.81 9.86
N ILE A 41 -18.40 -11.99 10.29
CA ILE A 41 -18.09 -13.26 9.62
C ILE A 41 -18.92 -13.27 8.33
N ALA A 42 -18.48 -12.50 7.36
CA ALA A 42 -19.09 -12.45 6.07
C ALA A 42 -18.17 -13.19 5.10
N ALA A 43 -18.69 -14.27 4.50
CA ALA A 43 -17.96 -15.09 3.53
C ALA A 43 -17.59 -14.31 2.25
N ASP A 44 -18.05 -13.06 2.15
CA ASP A 44 -17.80 -12.11 1.07
C ASP A 44 -16.50 -11.30 1.26
N GLY A 45 -15.83 -11.40 2.42
CA GLY A 45 -14.51 -10.83 2.70
C GLY A 45 -14.53 -9.42 3.29
N CYS A 46 -15.37 -9.13 4.28
CA CYS A 46 -15.38 -7.82 4.95
C CYS A 46 -15.00 -7.88 6.44
N GLY A 47 -14.35 -8.96 6.85
CA GLY A 47 -14.01 -9.20 8.24
C GLY A 47 -12.87 -8.32 8.74
N PHE A 48 -11.95 -7.92 7.86
CA PHE A 48 -10.78 -7.12 8.24
C PHE A 48 -10.69 -5.79 7.49
N GLU A 49 -10.24 -4.77 8.22
CA GLU A 49 -9.68 -3.56 7.64
C GLU A 49 -8.26 -3.38 8.13
N VAL A 50 -7.40 -2.87 7.26
CA VAL A 50 -6.01 -2.59 7.59
C VAL A 50 -5.80 -1.09 7.62
N GLU A 51 -5.34 -0.56 8.75
CA GLU A 51 -5.01 0.84 8.90
C GLU A 51 -3.50 1.06 8.86
N ILE A 52 -3.04 1.86 7.89
CA ILE A 52 -1.64 2.23 7.68
C ILE A 52 -1.61 3.76 7.61
N ASP A 53 -0.78 4.39 8.44
CA ASP A 53 -0.64 5.86 8.51
C ASP A 53 -1.99 6.61 8.62
N GLY A 54 -2.94 6.05 9.36
CA GLY A 54 -4.28 6.63 9.58
C GLY A 54 -5.26 6.46 8.41
N LYS A 55 -4.87 5.76 7.34
CA LYS A 55 -5.73 5.42 6.21
C LYS A 55 -6.14 3.95 6.24
N ARG A 56 -7.41 3.67 5.97
CA ARG A 56 -7.97 2.32 5.96
C ARG A 56 -8.01 1.72 4.56
N TYR A 57 -7.67 0.44 4.50
CA TYR A 57 -7.60 -0.37 3.29
C TYR A 57 -8.40 -1.65 3.47
N LEU A 58 -8.96 -2.14 2.37
CA LEU A 58 -9.51 -3.49 2.32
C LEU A 58 -8.42 -4.48 1.88
N PRO A 59 -8.18 -5.56 2.65
CA PRO A 59 -7.38 -6.67 2.18
C PRO A 59 -8.16 -7.47 1.12
N GLU A 60 -7.55 -7.72 -0.03
CA GLU A 60 -8.19 -8.54 -1.07
C GLU A 60 -8.30 -10.02 -0.65
N ASN A 61 -7.31 -10.48 0.11
CA ASN A 61 -7.09 -11.85 0.58
C ASN A 61 -7.09 -11.91 2.13
N GLU A 62 -8.25 -11.70 2.75
CA GLU A 62 -8.41 -11.75 4.22
C GLU A 62 -7.98 -13.09 4.84
N ASP A 63 -8.02 -14.17 4.08
CA ASP A 63 -7.59 -15.50 4.48
C ASP A 63 -6.08 -15.60 4.77
N ALA A 64 -5.29 -14.65 4.26
CA ALA A 64 -3.88 -14.51 4.62
C ALA A 64 -3.67 -13.95 6.04
N ILE A 65 -4.70 -13.37 6.66
CA ILE A 65 -4.63 -12.83 8.02
C ILE A 65 -4.94 -13.96 9.03
N PRO A 66 -4.02 -14.28 9.97
CA PRO A 66 -4.22 -15.35 10.93
C PRO A 66 -5.48 -15.18 11.79
N ALA A 67 -6.25 -16.26 11.96
CA ALA A 67 -7.53 -16.23 12.67
C ALA A 67 -7.44 -15.75 14.13
N LYS A 68 -6.28 -15.84 14.79
CA LYS A 68 -6.04 -15.28 16.14
C LYS A 68 -6.33 -13.78 16.23
N PHE A 69 -6.22 -13.04 15.12
CA PHE A 69 -6.52 -11.62 15.09
C PHE A 69 -8.03 -11.32 15.10
N LYS A 70 -8.90 -12.35 15.05
CA LYS A 70 -10.36 -12.23 15.22
C LYS A 70 -10.81 -12.24 16.69
N GLU A 71 -9.89 -12.53 17.62
CA GLU A 71 -10.18 -12.62 19.06
C GLU A 71 -10.26 -11.24 19.76
N ARG A 72 -9.87 -10.18 19.05
CA ARG A 72 -9.85 -8.79 19.52
C ARG A 72 -10.31 -7.86 18.41
N GLU A 73 -10.93 -6.75 18.78
CA GLU A 73 -11.43 -5.75 17.82
C GLU A 73 -10.31 -5.09 17.02
N SER A 74 -9.13 -4.90 17.63
CA SER A 74 -7.97 -4.36 16.93
C SER A 74 -6.64 -4.93 17.43
N ALA A 75 -5.65 -4.97 16.54
CA ALA A 75 -4.32 -5.46 16.83
C ALA A 75 -3.26 -4.70 16.02
N GLN A 76 -2.22 -4.21 16.70
CA GLN A 76 -1.04 -3.70 16.01
C GLN A 76 -0.18 -4.87 15.52
N VAL A 77 0.28 -4.80 14.28
CA VAL A 77 1.04 -5.85 13.59
C VAL A 77 2.18 -5.27 12.76
N GLN A 78 3.21 -6.07 12.53
CA GLN A 78 4.12 -5.85 11.42
C GLN A 78 3.50 -6.49 10.17
N LEU A 79 3.19 -5.67 9.17
CA LEU A 79 2.52 -6.05 7.94
C LEU A 79 3.49 -5.99 6.76
N GLU A 80 3.46 -7.03 5.94
CA GLU A 80 4.00 -7.01 4.58
C GLU A 80 2.84 -7.06 3.58
N TYR A 81 2.81 -6.14 2.62
CA TYR A 81 1.69 -6.00 1.70
C TYR A 81 2.09 -5.40 0.35
N GLU A 82 1.26 -5.59 -0.67
CA GLU A 82 1.33 -4.84 -1.93
C GLU A 82 0.09 -3.94 -2.05
N PRO A 83 0.23 -2.63 -2.35
CA PRO A 83 -0.94 -1.81 -2.67
C PRO A 83 -1.57 -2.30 -3.97
N LEU A 84 -2.88 -2.20 -4.13
CA LEU A 84 -3.54 -2.51 -5.42
C LEU A 84 -3.78 -1.23 -6.21
N ALA A 85 -3.69 -1.32 -7.54
CA ALA A 85 -3.92 -0.19 -8.43
C ALA A 85 -5.39 0.25 -8.46
N GLU A 86 -6.30 -0.69 -8.23
CA GLU A 86 -7.74 -0.45 -8.23
C GLU A 86 -8.32 -0.68 -6.82
N PRO A 87 -9.30 0.15 -6.41
CA PRO A 87 -10.03 -0.10 -5.18
C PRO A 87 -10.90 -1.37 -5.32
N ILE A 88 -11.20 -1.99 -4.18
CA ILE A 88 -12.17 -3.08 -4.12
C ILE A 88 -13.56 -2.49 -3.88
N ASP A 89 -14.51 -2.88 -4.73
CA ASP A 89 -15.94 -2.76 -4.48
C ASP A 89 -16.42 -4.09 -3.88
N ARG A 90 -16.69 -4.08 -2.57
CA ARG A 90 -17.19 -5.26 -1.85
C ARG A 90 -18.53 -4.98 -1.22
N ARG A 91 -19.47 -5.90 -1.45
CA ARG A 91 -20.77 -5.92 -0.76
C ARG A 91 -20.60 -6.73 0.51
N CYS A 92 -20.64 -6.07 1.65
CA CYS A 92 -20.52 -6.71 2.97
C CYS A 92 -21.92 -7.00 3.51
N GLY A 93 -22.27 -8.27 3.59
CA GLY A 93 -23.53 -8.73 4.13
C GLY A 93 -24.76 -8.05 3.53
N MET A 94 -25.59 -7.46 4.39
CA MET A 94 -26.85 -6.82 4.03
C MET A 94 -26.73 -5.29 3.89
N LEU A 95 -25.51 -4.75 3.80
CA LEU A 95 -25.33 -3.31 3.62
C LEU A 95 -25.98 -2.85 2.31
N PRO A 96 -26.77 -1.75 2.35
CA PRO A 96 -27.51 -1.28 1.18
C PRO A 96 -26.59 -0.68 0.10
N GLN A 97 -25.37 -0.28 0.48
CA GLN A 97 -24.39 0.29 -0.43
C GLN A 97 -23.09 -0.54 -0.39
N PRO A 98 -22.45 -0.76 -1.54
CA PRO A 98 -21.13 -1.38 -1.58
C PRO A 98 -20.10 -0.52 -0.85
N ARG A 99 -19.10 -1.19 -0.30
CA ARG A 99 -17.90 -0.53 0.22
C ARG A 99 -16.87 -0.48 -0.88
N VAL A 100 -16.60 0.73 -1.38
CA VAL A 100 -15.53 1.00 -2.34
C VAL A 100 -14.37 1.63 -1.59
N MET A 101 -13.26 0.91 -1.46
CA MET A 101 -12.09 1.36 -0.71
C MET A 101 -10.81 0.95 -1.41
N ASP A 102 -9.75 1.74 -1.20
CA ASP A 102 -8.40 1.35 -1.61
C ASP A 102 -8.04 0.01 -1.00
N ALA A 103 -7.33 -0.81 -1.78
CA ALA A 103 -7.10 -2.18 -1.44
C ALA A 103 -5.63 -2.54 -1.39
N ILE A 104 -5.33 -3.59 -0.63
CA ILE A 104 -3.99 -4.16 -0.50
C ILE A 104 -4.06 -5.69 -0.63
N ARG A 105 -2.98 -6.29 -1.11
CA ARG A 105 -2.71 -7.71 -0.97
C ARG A 105 -1.88 -7.93 0.28
N VAL A 106 -2.35 -8.74 1.21
CA VAL A 106 -1.58 -9.14 2.39
C VAL A 106 -0.59 -10.24 2.00
N ILE A 107 0.69 -10.03 2.30
CA ILE A 107 1.77 -11.01 2.10
C ILE A 107 2.08 -11.72 3.41
N ALA A 108 2.28 -10.96 4.50
CA ALA A 108 2.59 -11.51 5.82
C ALA A 108 2.09 -10.62 6.95
N VAL A 109 1.72 -11.24 8.08
CA VAL A 109 1.29 -10.57 9.30
C VAL A 109 2.01 -11.16 10.50
N ASN A 110 2.77 -10.34 11.22
CA ASN A 110 3.49 -10.73 12.43
C ASN A 110 3.05 -9.86 13.62
N GLU A 111 3.14 -10.40 14.82
CA GLU A 111 2.95 -9.61 16.04
C GLU A 111 4.13 -8.65 16.25
N VAL A 112 3.84 -7.47 16.81
CA VAL A 112 4.85 -6.51 17.27
C VAL A 112 5.28 -6.84 18.70
#